data_AF-I1BXQ1-F1
#
_entry.id   AF-I1BXQ1-F1
#
_cell.length_a   1.000
_cell.length_b   1.000
_cell.length_c   1.000
_cell.angle_alpha   90.00
_cell.angle_beta   90.00
_cell.angle_gamma   90.00
#
_symmetry.space_group_name_H-M   'P 1'
#
loop_
_entity.id
_entity.type
_entity.pdbx_description
1 polymer ?
#
loop_
_entity_poly.entity_id
_entity_poly.type
_entity_poly.pdbx_seq_one_letter_code
_entity_poly.pdbx_strand_id
1 'polypeptide(L)'
;MKYLIQRLTYSDLKQFFTILYTTQLIQDQLKESSLCEDDNDYYYVVSLIKAIRDLNVWSKMCHFENSLSYGQLKELLKNDSSEVNEFNYITGTDSNMASTKETSQSEQNQTTLVTRLHYPILDQEMISKRSLSLLTIICLCSLSPLVNDNEMIRIMLFNLILQIAEGLIDQNAQKDFEVMLSNQPKSRVTRWKKSKNPKKLLLLRPALTSDERVFMVHFLKEVDDSSQILQAFGLMDDSSLDNNKPLYII
;
A
#
# COMPACT_ATOMS: atom_id res chain seq x y z
N MET A 1 -1.44 -12.99 0.99
CA MET A 1 -0.77 -13.09 2.31
C MET A 1 0.69 -13.55 2.22
N LYS A 2 1.03 -14.71 1.63
CA LYS A 2 2.43 -15.22 1.58
C LYS A 2 3.45 -14.22 1.04
N TYR A 3 3.12 -13.48 -0.02
CA TYR A 3 4.02 -12.47 -0.59
C TYR A 3 4.25 -11.27 0.34
N LEU A 4 3.27 -10.88 1.18
CA LEU A 4 3.45 -9.80 2.16
C LEU A 4 4.44 -10.20 3.25
N ILE A 5 4.35 -11.45 3.71
CA ILE A 5 5.28 -12.01 4.70
C ILE A 5 6.70 -12.06 4.13
N GLN A 6 6.86 -12.43 2.85
CA GLN A 6 8.16 -12.47 2.19
C GLN A 6 8.83 -11.09 2.04
N ARG A 7 8.06 -10.00 2.13
CA ARG A 7 8.58 -8.63 2.06
C ARG A 7 9.04 -8.09 3.40
N LEU A 8 8.78 -8.80 4.50
CA LEU A 8 9.15 -8.34 5.83
C LEU A 8 10.66 -8.44 6.04
N THR A 9 11.26 -7.37 6.58
CA THR A 9 12.59 -7.42 7.19
C THR A 9 12.54 -8.31 8.43
N TYR A 10 13.70 -8.74 8.93
CA TYR A 10 13.76 -9.52 10.17
C TYR A 10 13.14 -8.77 11.38
N SER A 11 13.35 -7.45 11.46
CA SER A 11 12.76 -6.62 12.51
C SER A 11 11.24 -6.59 12.42
N ASP A 12 10.70 -6.38 11.22
CA ASP A 12 9.26 -6.31 11.00
C ASP A 12 8.59 -7.67 11.10
N LEU A 13 9.29 -8.76 10.78
CA LEU A 13 8.83 -10.12 11.02
C LEU A 13 8.66 -10.41 12.51
N LYS A 14 9.59 -9.92 13.35
CA LYS A 14 9.46 -10.03 14.81
C LYS A 14 8.25 -9.24 15.31
N GLN A 15 8.05 -8.02 14.80
CA GLN A 15 6.85 -7.23 15.13
C GLN A 15 5.58 -7.94 14.70
N PHE A 16 5.55 -8.49 13.47
CA PHE A 16 4.41 -9.23 12.96
C PHE A 16 4.10 -10.47 13.82
N PHE A 17 5.12 -11.20 14.27
CA PHE A 17 4.92 -12.32 15.20
C PHE A 17 4.28 -11.86 16.51
N THR A 18 4.72 -10.74 17.09
CA THR A 18 4.06 -10.16 18.27
C THR A 18 2.60 -9.81 17.98
N ILE A 19 2.30 -9.22 16.82
CA ILE A 19 0.92 -8.89 16.44
C ILE A 19 0.07 -10.14 16.31
N LEU A 20 0.57 -11.19 15.65
CA LEU A 20 -0.14 -12.47 15.54
C LEU A 20 -0.42 -13.07 16.91
N TYR A 21 0.59 -13.13 17.77
CA TYR A 21 0.45 -13.69 19.12
C TYR A 21 -0.54 -12.89 19.96
N THR A 22 -0.44 -11.55 19.96
CA THR A 22 -1.37 -10.68 20.68
C THR A 22 -2.79 -10.79 20.13
N THR A 23 -2.97 -10.88 18.82
CA THR A 23 -4.29 -11.11 18.19
C THR A 23 -4.87 -12.45 18.62
N GLN A 24 -4.05 -13.51 18.68
CA GLN A 24 -4.47 -14.81 19.17
C GLN A 24 -4.92 -14.76 20.64
N LEU A 25 -4.18 -14.07 21.51
CA LEU A 25 -4.57 -13.90 22.91
C LEU A 25 -5.90 -13.15 23.07
N ILE A 26 -6.12 -12.10 22.28
CA ILE A 26 -7.41 -11.40 22.25
C ILE A 26 -8.52 -12.36 21.80
N GLN A 27 -8.27 -13.12 20.74
CA GLN A 27 -9.23 -14.06 20.20
C GLN A 27 -9.59 -15.17 21.21
N ASP A 28 -8.61 -15.70 21.93
CA ASP A 28 -8.84 -16.75 22.93
C ASP A 28 -9.63 -16.19 24.12
N GLN A 29 -9.28 -15.00 24.61
CA GLN A 29 -10.03 -14.32 25.66
C GLN A 29 -11.50 -14.10 25.25
N LEU A 30 -11.74 -13.54 24.06
CA LEU A 30 -13.10 -13.26 23.57
C LEU A 30 -13.95 -14.53 23.33
N LYS A 31 -13.32 -15.70 23.14
CA LYS A 31 -14.02 -16.98 23.00
C LYS A 31 -14.35 -17.62 24.34
N GLU A 32 -13.47 -17.50 25.32
CA GLU A 32 -13.66 -18.10 26.66
C GLU A 32 -14.68 -17.32 27.48
N SER A 33 -14.61 -15.99 27.43
CA SER A 33 -15.60 -15.09 28.04
C SER A 33 -16.55 -14.63 26.94
N SER A 34 -17.61 -15.40 26.66
CA SER A 34 -18.60 -15.11 25.60
C SER A 34 -19.22 -13.71 25.68
N LEU A 35 -19.06 -13.04 26.81
CA LEU A 35 -19.21 -11.62 27.03
C LEU A 35 -18.03 -11.25 27.96
N CYS A 36 -17.20 -10.26 27.66
CA CYS A 36 -16.26 -9.69 28.65
C CYS A 36 -17.09 -9.04 29.78
N GLU A 37 -17.70 -9.85 30.65
CA GLU A 37 -18.58 -9.40 31.73
C GLU A 37 -17.78 -8.88 32.93
N ASP A 38 -16.52 -9.35 33.09
CA ASP A 38 -15.60 -8.85 34.09
C ASP A 38 -14.80 -7.66 33.54
N ASP A 39 -14.74 -6.58 34.34
CA ASP A 39 -13.90 -5.42 34.10
C ASP A 39 -12.43 -5.83 33.84
N ASN A 40 -11.95 -6.89 34.51
CA ASN A 40 -10.58 -7.38 34.34
C ASN A 40 -10.30 -7.90 32.92
N ASP A 41 -11.23 -8.68 32.35
CA ASP A 41 -11.10 -9.23 31.00
C ASP A 41 -11.10 -8.11 29.95
N TYR A 42 -11.95 -7.10 30.18
CA TYR A 42 -11.97 -5.90 29.37
C TYR A 42 -10.65 -5.12 29.45
N TYR A 43 -10.12 -4.86 30.66
CA TYR A 43 -8.83 -4.20 30.84
C TYR A 43 -7.69 -4.97 30.15
N TYR A 44 -7.73 -6.30 30.19
CA TYR A 44 -6.76 -7.15 29.52
C TYR A 44 -6.79 -6.96 28.01
N VAL A 45 -7.95 -7.11 27.36
CA VAL A 45 -8.08 -6.94 25.90
C VAL A 45 -7.69 -5.53 25.45
N VAL A 46 -8.14 -4.50 26.18
CA VAL A 46 -7.76 -3.10 25.91
C VAL A 46 -6.25 -2.91 25.98
N SER A 47 -5.59 -3.54 26.94
CA SER A 47 -4.13 -3.46 27.08
C SER A 47 -3.39 -4.16 25.93
N LEU A 48 -3.93 -5.28 25.44
CA LEU A 48 -3.39 -5.97 24.26
C LEU A 48 -3.55 -5.14 22.98
N ILE A 49 -4.70 -4.49 22.77
CA ILE A 49 -4.91 -3.58 21.63
C ILE A 49 -3.95 -2.38 21.70
N LYS A 50 -3.77 -1.81 22.89
CA LYS A 50 -2.77 -0.76 23.12
C LYS A 50 -1.35 -1.25 22.83
N ALA A 51 -1.00 -2.46 23.23
CA ALA A 51 0.30 -3.05 22.89
C ALA A 51 0.51 -3.12 21.37
N ILE A 52 -0.50 -3.55 20.59
CA ILE A 52 -0.41 -3.54 19.11
C ILE A 52 -0.22 -2.11 18.59
N ARG A 53 -0.99 -1.15 19.11
CA ARG A 53 -0.87 0.26 18.75
C ARG A 53 0.53 0.81 19.03
N ASP A 54 1.13 0.45 20.16
CA ASP A 54 2.41 1.00 20.62
C ASP A 54 3.64 0.31 19.99
N LEU A 55 3.45 -0.82 19.28
CA LEU A 55 4.53 -1.49 18.55
C LEU A 55 5.15 -0.62 17.46
N ASN A 56 4.39 0.34 16.90
CA ASN A 56 4.87 1.17 15.81
C ASN A 56 4.12 2.51 15.72
N VAL A 57 4.70 3.48 15.01
CA VAL A 57 4.05 4.76 14.71
C VAL A 57 3.21 4.62 13.45
N TRP A 58 2.05 3.98 13.58
CA TRP A 58 1.19 3.57 12.46
C TRP A 58 0.82 4.73 11.52
N SER A 59 0.60 5.93 12.06
CA SER A 59 0.25 7.12 11.28
C SER A 59 1.39 7.69 10.45
N LYS A 60 2.63 7.21 10.60
CA LYS A 60 3.81 7.71 9.87
C LYS A 60 4.52 6.64 9.03
N MET A 61 3.95 5.44 8.92
CA MET A 61 4.61 4.25 8.36
C MET A 61 5.13 4.42 6.94
N CYS A 62 4.40 5.12 6.07
CA CYS A 62 4.79 5.33 4.68
C CYS A 62 5.15 6.79 4.38
N HIS A 63 5.32 7.64 5.39
CA HIS A 63 5.68 9.03 5.17
C HIS A 63 7.14 9.16 4.78
N PHE A 64 7.39 9.65 3.57
CA PHE A 64 8.74 9.92 3.09
C PHE A 64 9.16 11.32 3.56
N GLU A 65 10.02 11.42 4.58
CA GLU A 65 10.45 12.73 5.12
C GLU A 65 11.25 13.57 4.11
N ASN A 66 11.88 12.93 3.12
CA ASN A 66 12.67 13.59 2.09
C ASN A 66 12.16 13.22 0.69
N SER A 67 10.94 13.65 0.36
CA SER A 67 10.35 13.50 -0.97
C SER A 67 11.36 13.97 -2.03
N LEU A 68 11.78 13.07 -2.92
CA LEU A 68 12.76 13.40 -3.95
C LEU A 68 12.19 14.52 -4.83
N SER A 69 12.95 15.61 -4.95
CA SER A 69 12.59 16.67 -5.89
C SER A 69 12.55 16.14 -7.32
N TYR A 70 11.82 16.82 -8.20
CA TYR A 70 11.76 16.47 -9.62
C TYR A 70 13.16 16.35 -10.26
N GLY A 71 14.11 17.21 -9.86
CA GLY A 71 15.50 17.16 -10.34
C GLY A 71 16.22 15.87 -9.94
N GLN A 72 16.11 15.49 -8.66
CA GLN A 72 16.72 14.27 -8.12
C GLN A 72 16.08 13.01 -8.71
N LEU A 73 14.74 12.97 -8.84
CA LEU A 73 14.04 11.88 -9.52
C LEU A 73 14.56 11.68 -10.95
N LYS A 74 14.76 12.78 -11.68
CA LYS A 74 15.26 12.73 -13.05
C LYS A 74 16.70 12.19 -13.13
N GLU A 75 17.57 12.57 -12.22
CA GLU A 75 18.95 12.08 -12.17
C GLU A 75 19.00 10.60 -11.81
N LEU A 76 18.24 10.20 -10.79
CA LEU A 76 18.11 8.81 -10.36
C LEU A 76 17.60 7.92 -11.50
N LEU A 77 16.60 8.39 -12.25
CA LEU A 77 16.02 7.63 -13.37
C LEU A 77 16.85 7.65 -14.64
N LYS A 78 17.80 8.58 -14.81
CA LYS A 78 18.71 8.59 -15.97
C LYS A 78 19.80 7.53 -15.87
N ASN A 79 20.21 7.18 -14.65
CA ASN A 79 21.38 6.32 -14.42
C ASN A 79 21.08 4.82 -14.54
N ASP A 80 19.86 4.43 -14.98
CA ASP A 80 19.46 3.04 -15.25
C ASP A 80 19.96 2.05 -14.19
N SER A 81 19.87 2.39 -12.90
CA SER A 81 20.14 1.41 -11.86
C SER A 81 19.03 0.36 -11.93
N SER A 82 19.42 -0.88 -12.20
CA SER A 82 18.60 -2.09 -12.04
C SER A 82 17.85 -2.11 -10.71
N GLU A 83 18.37 -1.41 -9.71
CA GLU A 83 17.77 -1.14 -8.41
C GLU A 83 16.34 -0.55 -8.52
N VAL A 84 16.06 0.41 -9.42
CA VAL A 84 14.72 1.03 -9.51
C VAL A 84 13.64 0.06 -9.99
N ASN A 85 14.03 -0.96 -10.76
CA ASN A 85 13.12 -1.98 -11.26
C ASN A 85 12.74 -3.00 -10.17
N GLU A 86 13.54 -3.17 -9.11
CA GLU A 86 13.22 -4.07 -7.99
C GLU A 86 12.25 -3.44 -6.97
N PHE A 87 12.15 -2.11 -6.93
CA PHE A 87 11.33 -1.37 -5.94
C PHE A 87 9.88 -1.10 -6.36
N ASN A 88 9.52 -1.46 -7.58
CA ASN A 88 8.13 -1.52 -8.02
C ASN A 88 7.71 -2.97 -8.01
N TYR A 89 6.55 -3.26 -7.40
CA TYR A 89 5.89 -4.56 -7.37
C TYR A 89 6.47 -5.48 -8.43
N ILE A 90 7.16 -6.55 -8.00
CA ILE A 90 7.37 -7.72 -8.84
C ILE A 90 5.97 -8.04 -9.36
N THR A 91 5.68 -7.60 -10.57
CA THR A 91 4.50 -8.00 -11.30
C THR A 91 4.65 -9.49 -11.34
N GLY A 92 3.71 -10.19 -10.71
CA GLY A 92 3.57 -11.63 -10.92
C GLY A 92 3.72 -11.87 -12.42
N THR A 93 4.72 -12.66 -12.76
CA THR A 93 4.82 -13.45 -14.00
C THR A 93 3.68 -13.23 -15.00
N ASP A 94 3.80 -12.20 -15.84
CA ASP A 94 3.17 -12.11 -17.15
C ASP A 94 4.24 -11.82 -18.22
N SER A 95 5.43 -12.40 -18.05
CA SER A 95 6.44 -12.51 -19.11
C SER A 95 6.10 -13.59 -20.15
N ASN A 96 4.90 -14.15 -20.12
CA ASN A 96 4.40 -15.10 -21.11
C ASN A 96 3.14 -14.57 -21.83
N MET A 97 3.27 -13.45 -22.54
CA MET A 97 2.52 -13.33 -23.79
C MET A 97 3.48 -13.57 -24.94
N ALA A 98 3.50 -14.85 -25.32
CA ALA A 98 4.25 -15.38 -26.42
C ALA A 98 3.99 -14.61 -27.72
N SER A 99 5.10 -14.35 -28.40
CA SER A 99 5.23 -14.33 -29.84
C SER A 99 4.12 -15.11 -30.57
N THR A 100 3.31 -14.41 -31.34
CA THR A 100 2.65 -15.00 -32.51
C THR A 100 3.25 -14.34 -33.74
N LYS A 101 4.17 -15.05 -34.39
CA LYS A 101 4.58 -14.76 -35.76
C LYS A 101 3.47 -15.25 -36.68
N GLU A 102 3.02 -14.38 -37.58
CA GLU A 102 2.98 -14.56 -39.06
C GLU A 102 2.12 -13.44 -39.68
N THR A 103 2.75 -12.44 -40.32
CA THR A 103 2.78 -12.24 -41.80
C THR A 103 1.61 -11.32 -42.23
N SER A 104 1.77 -10.01 -42.51
CA SER A 104 2.58 -9.40 -43.57
C SER A 104 2.60 -7.86 -43.47
N GLN A 105 3.72 -7.27 -43.89
CA GLN A 105 3.89 -5.95 -44.54
C GLN A 105 3.79 -4.64 -43.73
N SER A 106 4.99 -4.07 -43.55
CA SER A 106 5.36 -2.64 -43.64
C SER A 106 4.70 -1.62 -42.70
N GLU A 107 5.36 -1.36 -41.57
CA GLU A 107 5.77 -0.01 -41.14
C GLU A 107 6.84 -0.12 -40.03
N GLN A 108 7.94 0.61 -40.18
CA GLN A 108 9.05 0.64 -39.21
C GLN A 108 8.64 1.38 -37.93
N ASN A 109 7.86 0.74 -37.06
CA ASN A 109 7.63 1.24 -35.71
C ASN A 109 8.60 0.55 -34.74
N GLN A 110 9.76 1.17 -34.52
CA GLN A 110 10.57 0.90 -33.33
C GLN A 110 9.71 1.23 -32.10
N THR A 111 9.10 0.22 -31.49
CA THR A 111 8.39 0.35 -30.21
C THR A 111 9.42 0.70 -29.14
N THR A 112 9.54 2.00 -28.84
CA THR A 112 10.32 2.50 -27.71
C THR A 112 9.76 1.87 -26.43
N LEU A 113 10.60 1.13 -25.70
CA LEU A 113 10.20 0.53 -24.42
C LEU A 113 9.79 1.64 -23.45
N VAL A 114 8.57 1.57 -22.91
CA VAL A 114 8.04 2.51 -21.92
C VAL A 114 8.03 1.84 -20.56
N THR A 115 8.88 2.28 -19.64
CA THR A 115 8.90 1.78 -18.25
C THR A 115 7.95 2.60 -17.40
N ARG A 116 7.05 1.93 -16.67
CA ARG A 116 6.14 2.57 -15.69
C ARG A 116 6.67 2.38 -14.28
N LEU A 117 6.70 3.45 -13.50
CA LEU A 117 7.21 3.50 -12.13
C LEU A 117 6.19 4.17 -11.21
N HIS A 118 6.19 3.83 -9.93
CA HIS A 118 5.32 4.46 -8.93
C HIS A 118 6.10 5.42 -8.02
N TYR A 119 5.44 6.51 -7.66
CA TYR A 119 5.90 7.52 -6.71
C TYR A 119 5.07 7.47 -5.42
N PRO A 120 5.68 7.55 -4.22
CA PRO A 120 7.12 7.61 -3.99
C PRO A 120 7.82 6.27 -4.30
N ILE A 121 9.11 6.36 -4.59
CA ILE A 121 9.98 5.19 -4.70
C ILE A 121 10.23 4.72 -3.27
N LEU A 122 9.84 3.49 -2.96
CA LEU A 122 10.02 2.91 -1.64
C LEU A 122 11.24 2.01 -1.63
N ASP A 123 12.08 2.13 -0.60
CA ASP A 123 13.14 1.17 -0.34
C ASP A 123 12.58 -0.13 0.28
N GLN A 124 13.45 -1.09 0.54
CA GLN A 124 13.08 -2.36 1.14
C GLN A 124 12.45 -2.20 2.53
N GLU A 125 12.89 -1.23 3.32
CA GLU A 125 12.37 -0.98 4.66
C GLU A 125 10.93 -0.47 4.60
N MET A 126 10.63 0.47 3.72
CA MET A 126 9.29 1.02 3.53
C MET A 126 8.33 0.00 2.90
N ILE A 127 8.82 -0.83 1.98
CA ILE A 127 8.03 -1.96 1.44
C ILE A 127 7.66 -2.94 2.56
N SER A 128 8.60 -3.21 3.47
CA SER A 128 8.38 -4.06 4.63
C SER A 128 7.36 -3.44 5.59
N LYS A 129 7.51 -2.17 5.98
CA LYS A 129 6.56 -1.43 6.83
C LYS A 129 5.15 -1.40 6.25
N ARG A 130 5.02 -1.16 4.94
CA ARG A 130 3.74 -1.24 4.24
C ARG A 130 3.13 -2.64 4.34
N SER A 131 3.94 -3.68 4.12
CA SER A 131 3.47 -5.07 4.19
C SER A 131 3.04 -5.46 5.60
N LEU A 132 3.78 -5.00 6.62
CA LEU A 132 3.42 -5.14 8.03
C LEU A 132 2.06 -4.50 8.31
N SER A 133 1.86 -3.24 7.92
CA SER A 133 0.58 -2.52 8.10
C SER A 133 -0.61 -3.26 7.50
N LEU A 134 -0.48 -3.76 6.27
CA LEU A 134 -1.55 -4.55 5.64
C LEU A 134 -1.82 -5.84 6.42
N LEU A 135 -0.78 -6.58 6.80
CA LEU A 135 -0.91 -7.80 7.61
C LEU A 135 -1.55 -7.51 8.98
N THR A 136 -1.22 -6.40 9.63
CA THR A 136 -1.83 -5.97 10.88
C THR A 136 -3.32 -5.71 10.70
N ILE A 137 -3.72 -4.95 9.67
CA ILE A 137 -5.15 -4.71 9.40
C ILE A 137 -5.89 -6.03 9.22
N ILE A 138 -5.32 -6.97 8.47
CA ILE A 138 -5.91 -8.29 8.26
C ILE A 138 -6.12 -9.03 9.58
N CYS A 139 -5.14 -9.01 10.48
CA CYS A 139 -5.25 -9.63 11.81
C CYS A 139 -6.33 -8.95 12.65
N LEU A 140 -6.38 -7.62 12.67
CA LEU A 140 -7.38 -6.86 13.43
C LEU A 140 -8.80 -7.10 12.88
N CYS A 141 -8.98 -7.16 11.57
CA CYS A 141 -10.28 -7.46 10.95
C CYS A 141 -10.78 -8.85 11.34
N SER A 142 -9.88 -9.83 11.53
CA SER A 142 -10.25 -11.17 11.96
C SER A 142 -10.86 -11.24 13.37
N LEU A 143 -10.63 -10.22 14.20
CA LEU A 143 -11.25 -10.08 15.51
C LEU A 143 -12.67 -9.52 15.44
N SER A 144 -13.03 -8.85 14.34
CA SER A 144 -14.31 -8.14 14.20
C SER A 144 -15.54 -8.99 14.58
N PRO A 145 -15.69 -10.24 14.07
CA PRO A 145 -16.85 -11.06 14.40
C PRO A 145 -16.97 -11.42 15.89
N LEU A 146 -15.88 -11.34 16.66
CA LEU A 146 -15.81 -11.72 18.07
C LEU A 146 -16.06 -10.54 19.01
N VAL A 147 -16.00 -9.30 18.50
CA VAL A 147 -16.14 -8.08 19.31
C VAL A 147 -17.49 -7.38 19.11
N ASN A 148 -18.40 -7.98 18.35
CA ASN A 148 -19.69 -7.38 18.00
C ASN A 148 -20.51 -6.93 19.22
N ASP A 149 -20.39 -7.66 20.33
CA ASP A 149 -21.13 -7.38 21.56
C ASP A 149 -20.41 -6.37 22.49
N ASN A 150 -19.16 -6.00 22.20
CA ASN A 150 -18.40 -5.01 22.97
C ASN A 150 -18.06 -3.77 22.13
N GLU A 151 -18.94 -2.78 22.22
CA GLU A 151 -18.86 -1.54 21.44
C GLU A 151 -17.51 -0.81 21.61
N MET A 152 -16.97 -0.75 22.82
CA MET A 152 -15.75 0.00 23.08
C MET A 152 -14.51 -0.69 22.48
N ILE A 153 -14.41 -2.02 22.60
CA ILE A 153 -13.35 -2.80 21.95
C ILE A 153 -13.46 -2.66 20.43
N ARG A 154 -14.68 -2.73 19.88
CA ARG A 154 -14.94 -2.53 18.46
C ARG A 154 -14.48 -1.14 17.98
N ILE A 155 -14.83 -0.07 18.69
CA ILE A 155 -14.39 1.30 18.40
C ILE A 155 -12.86 1.41 18.44
N MET A 156 -12.21 0.78 19.42
CA MET A 156 -10.75 0.78 19.51
C MET A 156 -10.08 0.08 18.34
N LEU A 157 -10.58 -1.10 17.93
CA LEU A 157 -10.07 -1.82 16.77
C LEU A 157 -10.30 -1.02 15.48
N PHE A 158 -11.49 -0.46 15.30
CA PHE A 158 -11.83 0.38 14.15
C PHE A 158 -10.89 1.59 14.04
N ASN A 159 -10.70 2.34 15.14
CA ASN A 159 -9.81 3.50 15.17
C ASN A 159 -8.35 3.12 14.87
N LEU A 160 -7.89 1.96 15.36
CA LEU A 160 -6.55 1.47 15.05
C LEU A 160 -6.42 1.11 13.57
N ILE A 161 -7.39 0.41 12.98
CA ILE A 161 -7.41 0.09 11.55
C ILE A 161 -7.39 1.38 10.72
N LEU A 162 -8.21 2.37 11.09
CA LEU A 162 -8.26 3.66 10.41
C LEU A 162 -6.92 4.40 10.50
N GLN A 163 -6.29 4.42 11.68
CA GLN A 163 -4.97 5.03 11.87
C GLN A 163 -3.91 4.38 10.98
N ILE A 164 -3.94 3.04 10.83
CA ILE A 164 -3.03 2.31 9.94
C ILE A 164 -3.34 2.64 8.47
N ALA A 165 -4.62 2.71 8.10
CA ALA A 165 -5.07 3.05 6.75
C ALA A 165 -4.63 4.47 6.35
N GLU A 166 -4.78 5.45 7.24
CA GLU A 166 -4.30 6.82 7.02
C GLU A 166 -2.80 6.87 6.79
N GLY A 167 -2.02 6.15 7.60
CA GLY A 167 -0.57 6.07 7.45
C GLY A 167 -0.10 5.41 6.15
N LEU A 168 -0.95 4.61 5.49
CA LEU A 168 -0.69 3.98 4.19
C LEU A 168 -0.97 4.90 3.00
N ILE A 169 -1.80 5.93 3.16
CA ILE A 169 -2.27 6.80 2.05
C ILE A 169 -1.23 7.86 1.66
N ASP A 170 -0.20 8.09 2.48
CA ASP A 170 0.91 9.07 2.27
C ASP A 170 0.46 10.36 1.58
N GLN A 171 -0.43 11.11 2.24
CA GLN A 171 -1.03 12.33 1.71
C GLN A 171 0.01 13.40 1.31
N ASN A 172 1.19 13.39 1.93
CA ASN A 172 2.24 14.37 1.63
C ASN A 172 2.85 14.08 0.25
N ALA A 173 3.22 12.82 -0.01
CA ALA A 173 3.72 12.45 -1.32
C ALA A 173 2.67 12.66 -2.43
N GLN A 174 1.38 12.46 -2.14
CA GLN A 174 0.31 12.78 -3.09
C GLN A 174 0.32 14.27 -3.45
N LYS A 175 0.36 15.17 -2.46
CA LYS A 175 0.43 16.62 -2.67
C LYS A 175 1.66 17.02 -3.47
N ASP A 176 2.83 16.47 -3.14
CA ASP A 176 4.07 16.75 -3.87
C ASP A 176 4.00 16.29 -5.33
N PHE A 177 3.39 15.14 -5.58
CA PHE A 177 3.16 14.63 -6.93
C PHE A 177 2.24 15.54 -7.73
N GLU A 178 1.15 16.01 -7.14
CA GLU A 178 0.23 16.97 -7.78
C GLU A 178 0.90 18.30 -8.12
N VAL A 179 1.75 18.82 -7.22
CA VAL A 179 2.57 20.02 -7.46
C VAL A 179 3.56 19.76 -8.61
N MET A 180 4.22 18.61 -8.65
CA MET A 180 5.13 18.25 -9.76
C MET A 180 4.38 18.13 -11.10
N LEU A 181 3.19 17.54 -11.09
CA LEU A 181 2.36 17.33 -12.26
C LEU A 181 1.86 18.67 -12.84
N SER A 182 1.33 19.55 -11.98
CA SER A 182 0.82 20.87 -12.38
C SER A 182 1.91 21.77 -12.97
N ASN A 183 3.15 21.64 -12.47
CA ASN A 183 4.32 22.38 -12.96
C ASN A 183 4.96 21.76 -14.21
N GLN A 184 4.41 20.67 -14.77
CA GLN A 184 4.99 20.04 -15.95
C GLN A 184 4.68 20.83 -17.23
N PRO A 185 5.69 21.32 -17.97
CA PRO A 185 5.43 22.13 -19.16
C PRO A 185 4.91 21.27 -20.33
N LYS A 186 3.89 21.77 -21.06
CA LYS A 186 3.32 21.08 -22.25
C LYS A 186 4.36 20.74 -23.32
N SER A 187 5.39 21.58 -23.46
CA SER A 187 6.53 21.35 -24.37
C SER A 187 7.35 20.11 -24.00
N ARG A 188 7.35 19.69 -22.73
CA ARG A 188 8.00 18.44 -22.30
C ARG A 188 7.19 17.24 -22.74
N VAL A 189 5.87 17.27 -22.61
CA VAL A 189 5.00 16.18 -23.07
C VAL A 189 5.16 15.97 -24.58
N THR A 190 5.22 17.04 -25.37
CA THR A 190 5.45 16.93 -26.82
C THR A 190 6.86 16.43 -27.15
N ARG A 191 7.90 16.85 -26.43
CA ARG A 191 9.27 16.30 -26.58
C ARG A 191 9.34 14.83 -26.20
N TRP A 192 8.69 14.41 -25.12
CA TRP A 192 8.63 13.02 -24.68
C TRP A 192 7.98 12.14 -25.74
N LYS A 193 6.84 12.57 -26.32
CA LYS A 193 6.17 11.85 -27.42
C LYS A 193 7.09 11.63 -28.62
N LYS A 194 7.93 12.62 -28.95
CA LYS A 194 8.87 12.60 -30.08
C LYS A 194 10.22 11.93 -29.77
N SER A 195 10.51 11.63 -28.49
CA SER A 195 11.79 11.03 -28.10
C SER A 195 11.93 9.61 -28.64
N LYS A 196 13.12 9.30 -29.17
CA LYS A 196 13.53 7.94 -29.59
C LYS A 196 14.20 7.14 -28.49
N ASN A 197 14.52 7.78 -27.36
CA ASN A 197 15.13 7.11 -26.20
C ASN A 197 14.09 6.24 -25.47
N PRO A 198 14.54 5.26 -24.66
CA PRO A 198 13.66 4.57 -23.71
C PRO A 198 12.89 5.59 -22.88
N LYS A 199 11.58 5.37 -22.73
CA LYS A 199 10.69 6.35 -22.09
C LYS A 199 10.36 5.88 -20.68
N LYS A 200 10.32 6.79 -19.73
CA LYS A 200 9.89 6.51 -18.37
C LYS A 200 8.64 7.31 -18.02
N LEU A 201 7.72 6.66 -17.35
CA LEU A 201 6.46 7.24 -16.92
C LEU A 201 6.32 7.00 -15.42
N LEU A 202 6.08 8.06 -14.66
CA LEU A 202 5.89 7.98 -13.21
C LEU A 202 4.41 8.20 -12.90
N LEU A 203 3.84 7.30 -12.10
CA LEU A 203 2.46 7.33 -11.62
C LEU A 203 2.46 7.51 -10.10
N LEU A 204 1.38 8.07 -9.57
CA LEU A 204 1.17 8.05 -8.12
C LEU A 204 0.94 6.60 -7.67
N ARG A 205 1.61 6.19 -6.59
CA ARG A 205 1.48 4.84 -6.03
C ARG A 205 0.06 4.66 -5.52
N PRO A 206 -0.66 3.61 -5.94
CA PRO A 206 -1.97 3.34 -5.38
C PRO A 206 -1.84 2.90 -3.92
N ALA A 207 -2.80 3.31 -3.08
CA ALA A 207 -2.86 2.92 -1.67
C ALA A 207 -2.90 1.39 -1.48
N LEU A 208 -3.45 0.64 -2.45
CA LEU A 208 -3.47 -0.83 -2.55
C LEU A 208 -3.28 -1.26 -4.01
N THR A 209 -2.48 -2.31 -4.27
CA THR A 209 -2.45 -2.97 -5.61
C THR A 209 -3.75 -3.67 -5.97
N SER A 210 -3.91 -4.07 -7.22
CA SER A 210 -5.02 -4.95 -7.64
C SER A 210 -5.22 -6.14 -6.71
N ASP A 211 -4.13 -6.85 -6.41
CA ASP A 211 -4.17 -8.07 -5.61
C ASP A 211 -4.44 -7.77 -4.13
N GLU A 212 -3.84 -6.69 -3.62
CA GLU A 212 -4.10 -6.19 -2.27
C GLU A 212 -5.55 -5.75 -2.11
N ARG A 213 -6.14 -5.07 -3.11
CA ARG A 213 -7.54 -4.62 -3.08
C ARG A 213 -8.49 -5.80 -2.97
N VAL A 214 -8.33 -6.82 -3.82
CA VAL A 214 -9.17 -8.03 -3.78
C VAL A 214 -9.12 -8.67 -2.41
N PHE A 215 -7.92 -8.77 -1.82
CA PHE A 215 -7.73 -9.33 -0.51
C PHE A 215 -8.34 -8.44 0.60
N MET A 216 -8.04 -7.15 0.61
CA MET A 216 -8.49 -6.21 1.64
C MET A 216 -10.01 -6.05 1.67
N VAL A 217 -10.67 -6.03 0.51
CA VAL A 217 -12.14 -5.98 0.43
C VAL A 217 -12.78 -7.15 1.17
N HIS A 218 -12.18 -8.34 1.11
CA HIS A 218 -12.67 -9.51 1.84
C HIS A 218 -12.65 -9.31 3.36
N PHE A 219 -11.55 -8.78 3.91
CA PHE A 219 -11.42 -8.61 5.37
C PHE A 219 -12.14 -7.38 5.90
N LEU A 220 -12.13 -6.28 5.15
CA LEU A 220 -12.72 -5.02 5.59
C LEU A 220 -14.25 -5.09 5.63
N LYS A 221 -14.88 -5.94 4.81
CA LYS A 221 -16.35 -6.13 4.84
C LYS A 221 -16.86 -6.73 6.16
N GLU A 222 -16.01 -7.44 6.89
CA GLU A 222 -16.34 -8.02 8.19
C GLU A 222 -16.31 -6.99 9.34
N VAL A 223 -15.83 -5.77 9.06
CA VAL A 223 -15.76 -4.69 10.04
C VAL A 223 -17.04 -3.85 9.98
N ASP A 224 -17.67 -3.63 11.14
CA ASP A 224 -18.78 -2.67 11.27
C ASP A 224 -18.34 -1.28 10.80
N ASP A 225 -19.24 -0.54 10.15
CA ASP A 225 -18.94 0.78 9.57
C ASP A 225 -17.74 0.79 8.60
N SER A 226 -17.50 -0.32 7.91
CA SER A 226 -16.43 -0.48 6.90
C SER A 226 -16.44 0.57 5.79
N SER A 227 -17.52 1.33 5.61
CA SER A 227 -17.64 2.36 4.59
C SER A 227 -16.53 3.40 4.65
N GLN A 228 -16.16 3.86 5.85
CA GLN A 228 -15.10 4.86 6.03
C GLN A 228 -13.72 4.29 5.70
N ILE A 229 -13.44 3.04 6.11
CA ILE A 229 -12.16 2.39 5.83
C ILE A 229 -12.03 2.05 4.34
N LEU A 230 -13.12 1.54 3.73
CA LEU A 230 -13.19 1.29 2.30
C LEU A 230 -13.01 2.59 1.50
N GLN A 231 -13.62 3.70 1.95
CA GLN A 231 -13.41 5.01 1.36
C GLN A 231 -11.94 5.47 1.49
N ALA A 232 -11.32 5.30 2.66
CA ALA A 232 -9.91 5.65 2.87
C ALA A 232 -9.00 4.91 1.86
N PHE A 233 -9.27 3.64 1.59
CA PHE A 233 -8.53 2.88 0.58
C PHE A 233 -8.94 3.15 -0.88
N GLY A 234 -9.94 4.00 -1.12
CA GLY A 234 -10.50 4.24 -2.46
C GLY A 234 -11.14 2.99 -3.06
N LEU A 235 -11.76 2.17 -2.21
CA LEU A 235 -12.47 0.93 -2.56
C LEU A 235 -13.98 1.12 -2.76
N MET A 236 -14.52 2.30 -2.45
CA MET A 236 -15.88 2.74 -2.80
C MET A 236 -15.85 3.42 -4.18
N ASP A 237 -16.84 3.13 -5.04
CA ASP A 237 -16.91 3.43 -6.49
C ASP A 237 -16.28 4.76 -7.01
N ASP A 238 -15.64 4.63 -8.19
CA ASP A 238 -15.16 5.56 -9.25
C ASP A 238 -14.65 6.99 -8.98
N SER A 239 -14.85 7.59 -7.81
CA SER A 239 -14.10 8.81 -7.44
C SER A 239 -12.71 8.45 -6.90
N SER A 240 -12.06 7.45 -7.49
CA SER A 240 -10.67 7.15 -7.17
C SER A 240 -9.85 8.39 -7.45
N LEU A 241 -9.01 8.82 -6.48
CA LEU A 241 -7.87 9.68 -6.76
C LEU A 241 -7.29 9.24 -8.11
N ASP A 242 -7.22 10.16 -9.07
CA ASP A 242 -6.81 9.88 -10.46
C ASP A 242 -5.31 9.56 -10.49
N ASN A 243 -4.97 8.39 -9.94
CA ASN A 243 -3.63 7.84 -9.80
C ASN A 243 -3.03 7.47 -11.16
N ASN A 244 -3.86 7.53 -12.21
CA ASN A 244 -3.46 7.27 -13.58
C ASN A 244 -2.83 8.50 -14.24
N LYS A 245 -2.87 9.69 -13.61
CA LYS A 245 -2.21 10.89 -14.15
C LYS A 245 -0.69 10.68 -14.23
N PRO A 246 -0.09 10.72 -15.44
CA PRO A 246 1.31 10.38 -15.61
C PRO A 246 2.22 11.61 -15.59
N LEU A 247 3.32 11.51 -14.85
CA LEU A 247 4.46 12.41 -14.97
C LEU A 247 5.47 11.83 -15.97
N TYR A 248 5.58 12.49 -17.14
CA TYR A 248 6.51 12.08 -18.20
C TYR A 248 7.99 12.38 -17.90
N ILE A 249 8.84 11.37 -18.05
CA ILE A 249 10.29 11.43 -17.85
C ILE A 249 10.99 10.86 -19.10
N ILE A 250 11.95 11.62 -19.64
CA ILE A 250 12.76 11.26 -20.81
C ILE A 250 14.04 10.59 -20.33
#